data_AF-A0A937AMK8-F1
#
_entry.id   AF-A0A937AMK8-F1
#
_cell.length_a   1.000
_cell.length_b   1.000
_cell.length_c   1.000
_cell.angle_alpha   90.00
_cell.angle_beta   90.00
_cell.angle_gamma   90.00
#
_symmetry.space_group_name_H-M   'P 1'
#
loop_
_entity.id
_entity.type
_entity.pdbx_description
1 polymer ?
#
loop_
_entity_poly.entity_id
_entity_poly.type
_entity_poly.pdbx_seq_one_letter_code
_entity_poly.pdbx_strand_id
1 'polypeptide(L)' 'MAKKKQKSYEEALHELESLLEKVESDEISIDELSSMVQQSVELIKTCKNQLKGIEKNIDDSFNAMEE' A
#
# COMPACT_ATOMS: atom_id res chain seq x y z
N MET A 1 11.86 15.98 -15.86
CA MET A 1 11.35 14.63 -16.20
C MET A 1 10.81 14.00 -14.94
N ALA A 2 9.48 13.89 -14.82
CA ALA A 2 8.84 13.40 -13.61
C ALA A 2 9.02 11.88 -13.52
N LYS A 3 9.96 11.43 -12.69
CA LYS A 3 10.11 10.03 -12.31
C LYS A 3 8.76 9.60 -11.72
N LYS A 4 8.07 8.65 -12.38
CA LYS A 4 6.89 7.95 -11.84
C LYS A 4 7.32 7.43 -10.48
N LYS A 5 7.01 8.16 -9.40
CA LYS A 5 7.29 7.72 -8.04
C LYS A 5 6.33 6.56 -7.82
N GLN A 6 6.91 5.37 -7.76
CA GLN A 6 6.25 4.24 -7.15
C GLN A 6 5.78 4.72 -5.78
N LYS A 7 4.45 4.73 -5.54
CA LYS A 7 3.87 5.26 -4.29
C LYS A 7 4.66 4.68 -3.12
N SER A 8 5.25 5.55 -2.31
CA SER A 8 5.98 5.13 -1.13
C SER A 8 5.02 4.38 -0.20
N TYR A 9 5.54 3.41 0.56
CA TYR A 9 4.76 2.72 1.59
C TYR A 9 3.99 3.71 2.48
N GLU A 10 4.62 4.83 2.83
CA GLU A 10 4.03 5.92 3.62
C GLU A 10 2.84 6.60 2.93
N GLU A 11 2.91 6.86 1.62
CA GLU A 11 1.78 7.42 0.86
C GLU A 11 0.61 6.43 0.77
N ALA A 12 0.92 5.14 0.58
CA ALA A 12 -0.09 4.09 0.57
C ALA A 12 -0.77 3.92 1.94
N LEU A 13 -0.02 4.12 3.03
CA LEU A 13 -0.55 4.12 4.39
C LEU A 13 -1.49 5.32 4.61
N HIS A 14 -1.07 6.51 4.18
CA HIS A 14 -1.86 7.74 4.30
C HIS A 14 -3.18 7.67 3.52
N GLU A 15 -3.16 7.07 2.32
CA GLU A 15 -4.38 6.80 1.56
C GLU A 15 -5.33 5.84 2.28
N LEU A 16 -4.79 4.83 2.97
CA LEU A 16 -5.55 3.90 3.79
C LEU A 16 -6.20 4.60 5.00
N GLU A 17 -5.47 5.49 5.68
CA GLU A 17 -5.99 6.30 6.79
C GLU A 17 -7.12 7.24 6.31
N SER A 18 -6.91 7.93 5.19
CA SER A 18 -7.94 8.79 4.58
C SER A 18 -9.18 8.01 4.12
N LEU A 19 -9.00 6.78 3.65
CA LEU A 19 -10.13 5.89 3.33
C LEU A 19 -10.88 5.48 4.60
N LEU A 20 -10.16 5.20 5.68
CA LEU A 20 -10.75 4.85 6.98
C LEU A 20 -11.61 6.00 7.52
N GLU A 21 -11.08 7.22 7.52
CA GLU A 21 -11.82 8.41 7.97
C GLU A 21 -13.11 8.62 7.18
N LYS A 22 -13.08 8.37 5.87
CA LYS A 22 -14.28 8.48 5.03
C LYS A 22 -15.30 7.38 5.34
N VAL A 23 -14.84 6.15 5.55
CA VAL A 23 -15.69 5.01 5.93
C VAL A 23 -16.37 5.24 7.28
N GLU A 24 -15.72 5.93 8.21
CA GLU A 24 -16.28 6.32 9.51
C GLU A 24 -17.26 7.50 9.41
N SER A 25 -17.39 8.14 8.25
CA SER A 25 -18.36 9.22 8.05
C SER A 25 -19.77 8.65 7.86
N ASP A 26 -20.73 9.14 8.65
CA ASP A 26 -22.15 8.74 8.62
C ASP A 26 -22.86 9.04 7.28
N GLU A 27 -22.23 9.77 6.35
CA GLU A 27 -22.80 10.16 5.06
C GLU A 27 -22.48 9.19 3.91
N ILE A 28 -21.80 8.06 4.18
CA ILE A 28 -21.38 7.14 3.12
C ILE A 28 -22.49 6.17 2.69
N SER A 29 -22.65 6.01 1.37
CA SER A 29 -23.56 5.02 0.80
C SER A 29 -22.96 3.62 0.79
N ILE A 30 -23.79 2.57 0.81
CA ILE A 30 -23.34 1.16 0.78
C ILE A 30 -22.49 0.85 -0.48
N ASP A 31 -22.85 1.42 -1.62
CA ASP A 31 -22.08 1.26 -2.86
C ASP A 31 -20.69 1.91 -2.76
N GLU A 32 -20.59 3.10 -2.15
CA GLU A 32 -19.30 3.76 -1.92
C GLU A 32 -18.45 3.02 -0.89
N LEU A 33 -19.08 2.47 0.15
CA LEU A 33 -18.41 1.62 1.15
C LEU A 33 -17.75 0.40 0.48
N SER A 34 -18.49 -0.28 -0.41
CA SER A 34 -17.97 -1.43 -1.15
C SER A 34 -16.77 -1.05 -2.02
N SER A 35 -16.87 0.06 -2.76
CA SER A 35 -15.78 0.57 -3.59
C SER A 35 -14.55 0.91 -2.75
N MET A 36 -14.73 1.59 -1.62
CA MET A 36 -13.63 1.95 -0.71
C MET A 36 -12.92 0.74 -0.13
N VAL A 37 -13.68 -0.27 0.31
CA VAL A 37 -13.10 -1.52 0.82
C VAL A 37 -12.28 -2.22 -0.26
N GLN A 38 -12.75 -2.25 -1.51
CA GLN A 38 -11.98 -2.81 -2.63
C GLN A 38 -10.66 -2.05 -2.85
N GLN A 39 -10.70 -0.71 -2.84
CA GLN A 39 -9.49 0.11 -2.99
C GLN A 39 -8.50 -0.12 -1.84
N SER A 40 -8.98 -0.20 -0.59
CA SER A 40 -8.16 -0.51 0.58
C SER A 40 -7.47 -1.87 0.43
N VAL A 41 -8.17 -2.89 -0.07
CA VAL A 41 -7.58 -4.22 -0.32
C VAL A 41 -6.47 -4.16 -1.38
N GLU A 42 -6.65 -3.40 -2.45
CA GLU A 42 -5.61 -3.21 -3.47
C GLU A 42 -4.37 -2.47 -2.94
N LEU A 43 -4.58 -1.44 -2.11
CA LEU A 43 -3.52 -0.72 -1.42
C LEU A 43 -2.72 -1.64 -0.50
N ILE A 44 -3.40 -2.42 0.35
CA ILE A 44 -2.77 -3.41 1.24
C ILE A 44 -1.95 -4.42 0.44
N LYS A 45 -2.51 -4.93 -0.67
CA LYS A 45 -1.83 -5.88 -1.55
C LYS A 45 -0.55 -5.28 -2.14
N THR A 46 -0.59 -4.01 -2.52
CA THR A 46 0.56 -3.26 -3.04
C THR A 46 1.64 -3.08 -1.97
N CYS A 47 1.26 -2.67 -0.76
CA CYS A 47 2.17 -2.55 0.38
C CYS A 47 2.86 -3.88 0.68
N LYS A 48 2.09 -4.98 0.73
CA LYS A 48 2.63 -6.32 0.99
C LYS A 48 3.61 -6.78 -0.09
N ASN A 49 3.35 -6.44 -1.36
CA ASN A 49 4.28 -6.73 -2.44
C ASN A 49 5.58 -5.89 -2.35
N GLN A 50 5.49 -4.61 -1.96
CA GLN A 50 6.68 -3.79 -1.72
C GLN A 50 7.53 -4.38 -0.60
N LEU A 51 6.92 -4.74 0.54
CA LEU A 51 7.63 -5.35 1.67
C LEU A 51 8.34 -6.64 1.25
N LYS A 52 7.66 -7.54 0.54
CA LYS A 52 8.29 -8.75 -0.01
C LYS A 52 9.44 -8.46 -0.97
N GLY A 53 9.31 -7.43 -1.79
CA GLY A 53 10.38 -7.01 -2.71
C GLY A 53 11.62 -6.50 -1.96
N ILE A 54 11.42 -5.74 -0.89
CA ILE A 54 12.48 -5.24 -0.01
C ILE A 54 13.13 -6.41 0.73
N GLU A 55 12.33 -7.31 1.32
CA GLU A 55 12.80 -8.48 2.06
C GLU A 55 13.67 -9.38 1.17
N LYS A 56 13.23 -9.63 -0.07
CA LYS A 56 14.02 -10.36 -1.06
C LYS A 56 15.33 -9.64 -1.39
N ASN A 57 15.30 -8.32 -1.57
CA ASN A 57 16.50 -7.54 -1.88
C ASN A 57 17.53 -7.58 -0.73
N ILE A 58 17.06 -7.55 0.52
CA ILE A 58 17.89 -7.72 1.71
C ILE A 58 18.51 -9.12 1.71
N ASP A 59 17.71 -10.17 1.47
CA ASP A 59 18.18 -11.55 1.41
C ASP A 59 19.23 -11.77 0.32
N ASP A 60 18.98 -11.28 -0.91
CA ASP A 60 19.93 -11.27 -2.01
C ASP A 60 21.23 -10.52 -1.63
N SER A 61 21.12 -9.38 -0.92
CA SER A 61 22.28 -8.59 -0.48
C SER A 61 23.10 -9.28 0.61
N PHE A 62 22.44 -10.01 1.51
CA PHE A 62 23.11 -10.80 2.56
C PHE A 62 23.83 -12.00 1.95
N ASN A 63 23.17 -12.76 1.07
CA ASN A 63 23.79 -13.90 0.39
C ASN A 63 25.02 -13.48 -0.43
N ALA A 64 24.96 -12.31 -1.09
CA ALA A 64 26.09 -11.76 -1.85
C ALA A 64 27.28 -11.32 -0.98
N MET A 65 27.12 -11.20 0.35
CA MET A 65 28.23 -10.94 1.29
C MET A 65 28.87 -12.21 1.84
N GLU A 66 28.22 -13.37 1.71
CA GLU A 66 28.73 -14.67 2.20
C GLU A 66 29.50 -15.47 1.13
N GLU A 67 29.44 -15.07 -0.14
CA GLU A 67 30.32 -15.54 -1.25
C GLU A 67 31.59 -14.69 -1.41
#